data_AF-A0A0R0CCC0-F1
#
_entry.id   AF-A0A0R0CCC0-F1
#
_cell.length_a   1.000
_cell.length_b   1.000
_cell.length_c   1.000
_cell.angle_alpha   90.00
_cell.angle_beta   90.00
_cell.angle_gamma   90.00
#
_symmetry.space_group_name_H-M   'P 1'
#
loop_
_entity.id
_entity.type
_entity.pdbx_description
1 polymer ?
#
loop_
_entity_poly.entity_id
_entity_poly.type
_entity_poly.pdbx_seq_one_letter_code
_entity_poly.pdbx_strand_id
1 'polypeptide(L)'
;MGGGSDGATNRATQAENLKQANIGRNVGLVNQVYGGAQREADINDFLEASRSFYRQNLDKQKATADRSLKFAMARNGQTGGSASIDANRQLGQDFQQGVLAADRLAQRAVGGLRDADEQSRMNMISLAQSGADMTTGGTRAAQQLQANLAGANANLTTDALGDVFGGLSKVYETSRNTAAERRGNRDIYNLLYTPGFGQGGR
;
A
#
# COMPACT_ATOMS: atom_id res chain seq x y z
N MET A 1 52.66 31.40 39.45
CA MET A 1 51.58 31.23 38.45
C MET A 1 51.34 29.74 38.26
N GLY A 2 50.08 29.28 38.17
CA GLY A 2 49.70 27.98 37.62
C GLY A 2 49.40 26.86 38.62
N GLY A 3 48.14 26.71 39.04
CA GLY A 3 47.71 25.57 39.88
C GLY A 3 46.20 25.30 39.89
N GLY A 4 45.44 25.90 38.96
CA GLY A 4 43.96 25.82 38.94
C GLY A 4 43.38 24.94 37.83
N SER A 5 44.19 24.40 36.93
CA SER A 5 43.75 23.71 35.70
C SER A 5 43.27 22.27 35.95
N ASP A 6 43.88 21.54 36.87
CA ASP A 6 43.70 20.07 36.93
C ASP A 6 42.37 19.64 37.56
N GLY A 7 41.88 20.39 38.56
CA GLY A 7 40.59 20.14 39.18
C GLY A 7 39.40 20.53 38.30
N ALA A 8 39.55 21.59 37.49
CA ALA A 8 38.53 22.00 36.52
C ALA A 8 38.45 21.03 35.33
N THR A 9 39.62 20.58 34.84
CA THR A 9 39.71 19.60 33.75
C THR A 9 39.16 18.24 34.17
N ASN A 10 39.47 17.76 35.38
CA ASN A 10 38.91 16.50 35.88
C ASN A 10 37.40 16.53 36.11
N ARG A 11 36.83 17.66 36.57
CA ARG A 11 35.37 17.81 36.69
C ARG A 11 34.69 17.88 35.32
N ALA A 12 35.32 18.55 34.35
CA ALA A 12 34.81 18.59 32.97
C ALA A 12 34.80 17.20 32.33
N THR A 13 35.87 16.41 32.50
CA THR A 13 35.94 15.03 32.00
C THR A 13 34.90 14.12 32.66
N GLN A 14 34.66 14.25 33.97
CA GLN A 14 33.61 13.49 34.65
C GLN A 14 32.21 13.87 34.17
N ALA A 15 31.94 15.17 33.97
CA ALA A 15 30.66 15.64 33.44
C ALA A 15 30.42 15.14 32.01
N GLU A 16 31.45 15.14 31.16
CA GLU A 16 31.37 14.63 29.80
C GLU A 16 31.16 13.11 29.76
N ASN A 17 31.85 12.35 30.63
CA ASN A 17 31.65 10.89 30.75
C ASN A 17 30.21 10.54 31.19
N LEU A 18 29.64 11.28 32.16
CA LEU A 18 28.26 11.08 32.59
C LEU A 18 27.27 11.41 31.46
N LYS A 19 27.53 12.49 30.71
CA LYS A 19 26.73 12.87 29.55
C LYS A 19 26.76 11.77 28.48
N GLN A 20 27.93 11.26 28.14
CA GLN A 20 28.08 10.17 27.17
C GLN A 20 27.40 8.87 27.63
N ALA A 21 27.51 8.51 28.91
CA ALA A 21 26.82 7.36 29.49
C ALA A 21 25.28 7.52 29.46
N ASN A 22 24.77 8.74 29.67
CA ASN A 22 23.34 9.04 29.55
C ASN A 22 22.86 8.91 28.11
N ILE A 23 23.61 9.48 27.15
CA ILE A 23 23.32 9.37 25.72
C ILE A 23 23.26 7.90 25.29
N GLY A 24 24.26 7.09 25.68
CA GLY A 24 24.30 5.66 25.33
C GLY A 24 23.10 4.87 25.87
N ARG A 25 22.70 5.11 27.12
CA ARG A 25 21.50 4.50 27.71
C ARG A 25 20.23 4.90 26.98
N ASN A 26 20.08 6.19 26.67
CA ASN A 26 18.92 6.73 25.98
C ASN A 26 18.78 6.17 24.56
N VAL A 27 19.88 6.09 23.80
CA VAL A 27 19.90 5.47 22.47
C VAL A 27 19.55 3.98 22.55
N GLY A 28 20.05 3.27 23.56
CA GLY A 28 19.68 1.86 23.81
C GLY A 28 18.19 1.67 24.05
N LEU A 29 17.58 2.51 24.87
CA LEU A 29 16.13 2.49 25.14
C LEU A 29 15.31 2.79 23.87
N VAL A 30 15.72 3.77 23.07
CA VAL A 30 15.07 4.05 21.78
C VAL A 30 15.14 2.82 20.89
N ASN A 31 16.32 2.24 20.70
CA ASN A 31 16.46 1.04 19.86
C ASN A 31 15.62 -0.14 20.36
N GLN A 32 15.47 -0.31 21.67
CA GLN A 32 14.63 -1.36 22.24
C GLN A 32 13.14 -1.15 21.97
N VAL A 33 12.65 0.10 22.01
CA VAL A 33 11.24 0.40 21.74
C VAL A 33 10.91 0.23 20.25
N TYR A 34 11.77 0.70 19.35
CA TYR A 34 11.55 0.59 17.91
C TYR A 34 11.86 -0.80 17.34
N GLY A 35 12.80 -1.53 17.95
CA GLY A 35 13.19 -2.89 17.54
C GLY A 35 12.58 -3.99 18.41
N GLY A 36 11.62 -3.67 19.28
CA GLY A 36 11.02 -4.62 20.21
C GLY A 36 10.09 -5.61 19.53
N ALA A 37 9.93 -6.80 20.13
CA ALA A 37 9.02 -7.85 19.63
C ALA A 37 7.56 -7.36 19.50
N GLN A 38 7.12 -6.49 20.42
CA GLN A 38 5.79 -5.88 20.34
C GLN A 38 5.63 -5.03 19.07
N ARG A 39 6.65 -4.26 18.69
CA ARG A 39 6.55 -3.40 17.50
C ARG A 39 6.47 -4.24 16.23
N GLU A 40 7.25 -5.31 16.15
CA GLU A 40 7.16 -6.24 15.00
C GLU A 40 5.78 -6.91 14.92
N ALA A 41 5.17 -7.26 16.07
CA ALA A 41 3.80 -7.76 16.11
C ALA A 41 2.80 -6.72 15.56
N ASP A 42 2.87 -5.47 16.02
CA ASP A 42 1.98 -4.39 15.54
C ASP A 42 2.12 -4.17 14.02
N ILE A 43 3.34 -4.25 13.48
CA ILE A 43 3.61 -4.13 12.04
C ILE A 43 3.01 -5.31 11.26
N ASN A 44 3.09 -6.53 11.81
CA ASN A 44 2.50 -7.72 11.20
C ASN A 44 0.97 -7.66 11.23
N ASP A 45 0.37 -7.23 12.34
CA ASP A 45 -1.08 -7.01 12.46
C ASP A 45 -1.55 -5.97 11.42
N PHE A 46 -0.79 -4.89 11.25
CA PHE A 46 -1.04 -3.89 10.22
C PHE A 46 -0.93 -4.46 8.80
N LEU A 47 0.05 -5.33 8.53
CA LEU A 47 0.18 -6.01 7.24
C LEU A 47 -1.05 -6.88 6.95
N GLU A 48 -1.50 -7.67 7.91
CA GLU A 48 -2.67 -8.52 7.77
C GLU A 48 -3.94 -7.71 7.57
N ALA A 49 -4.12 -6.65 8.36
CA ALA A 49 -5.24 -5.72 8.22
C ALA A 49 -5.24 -5.07 6.81
N SER A 50 -4.08 -4.61 6.34
CA SER A 50 -3.90 -4.04 5.00
C SER A 50 -4.29 -5.04 3.91
N ARG A 51 -3.78 -6.28 3.99
CA ARG A 51 -4.10 -7.36 3.06
C ARG A 51 -5.59 -7.65 3.02
N SER A 52 -6.20 -7.81 4.19
CA SER A 52 -7.64 -8.07 4.33
C SER A 52 -8.45 -6.94 3.70
N PHE A 53 -8.10 -5.70 4.02
CA PHE A 53 -8.76 -4.52 3.48
C PHE A 53 -8.69 -4.45 1.94
N TYR A 54 -7.51 -4.62 1.34
CA TYR A 54 -7.38 -4.59 -0.13
C TYR A 54 -8.09 -5.77 -0.79
N ARG A 55 -8.04 -6.97 -0.19
CA ARG A 55 -8.77 -8.15 -0.70
C ARG A 55 -10.28 -7.96 -0.68
N GLN A 56 -10.84 -7.48 0.44
CA GLN A 56 -12.28 -7.23 0.54
C GLN A 56 -12.77 -6.22 -0.50
N ASN A 57 -11.97 -5.18 -0.78
CA ASN A 57 -12.31 -4.21 -1.83
C ASN A 57 -12.22 -4.82 -3.23
N LEU A 58 -11.19 -5.64 -3.50
CA LEU A 58 -11.07 -6.39 -4.74
C LEU A 58 -12.25 -7.35 -4.96
N ASP A 59 -12.70 -8.05 -3.92
CA ASP A 59 -13.85 -8.97 -3.98
C ASP A 59 -15.15 -8.22 -4.32
N LYS A 60 -15.38 -7.04 -3.73
CA LYS A 60 -16.49 -6.15 -4.09
C LYS A 60 -16.39 -5.68 -5.55
N GLN A 61 -15.17 -5.34 -5.98
CA GLN A 61 -14.71 -5.15 -7.36
C GLN A 61 -15.26 -6.21 -8.31
N LYS A 62 -14.80 -7.43 -8.06
CA LYS A 62 -15.13 -8.61 -8.84
C LYS A 62 -16.63 -8.86 -8.88
N ALA A 63 -17.33 -8.80 -7.74
CA ALA A 63 -18.77 -9.02 -7.68
C ALA A 63 -19.56 -8.02 -8.53
N THR A 64 -19.12 -6.76 -8.54
CA THR A 64 -19.72 -5.69 -9.37
C THR A 64 -19.43 -5.92 -10.85
N ALA A 65 -18.20 -6.31 -11.19
CA ALA A 65 -17.78 -6.63 -12.55
C ALA A 65 -18.51 -7.86 -13.09
N ASP A 66 -18.60 -8.95 -12.32
CA ASP A 66 -19.34 -10.17 -12.66
C ASP A 66 -20.81 -9.84 -12.98
N ARG A 67 -21.45 -9.05 -12.13
CA ARG A 67 -22.85 -8.63 -12.30
C ARG A 67 -23.02 -7.80 -13.57
N SER A 68 -22.14 -6.83 -13.79
CA SER A 68 -22.17 -5.96 -14.97
C SER A 68 -21.95 -6.76 -16.25
N LEU A 69 -21.00 -7.70 -16.24
CA LEU A 69 -20.72 -8.60 -17.35
C LEU A 69 -21.94 -9.49 -17.65
N LYS A 70 -22.56 -10.08 -16.63
CA LYS A 70 -23.77 -10.90 -16.77
C LYS A 70 -24.90 -10.11 -17.43
N PHE A 71 -25.17 -8.88 -16.99
CA PHE A 71 -26.19 -8.04 -17.60
C PHE A 71 -25.85 -7.63 -19.03
N ALA A 72 -24.58 -7.32 -19.31
CA ALA A 72 -24.13 -7.00 -20.66
C ALA A 72 -24.32 -8.19 -21.61
N MET A 73 -23.94 -9.40 -21.19
CA MET A 73 -24.11 -10.61 -21.99
C MET A 73 -25.59 -10.94 -22.23
N ALA A 74 -26.44 -10.77 -21.21
CA ALA A 74 -27.88 -10.94 -21.34
C ALA A 74 -28.50 -9.95 -22.33
N ARG A 75 -28.15 -8.66 -22.26
CA ARG A 75 -28.63 -7.64 -23.19
C ARG A 75 -28.22 -7.90 -24.64
N ASN A 76 -27.04 -8.49 -24.86
CA ASN A 76 -26.53 -8.80 -26.19
C ASN A 76 -26.93 -10.20 -26.68
N GLY A 77 -27.73 -10.96 -25.93
CA GLY A 77 -28.10 -12.35 -26.28
C GLY A 77 -26.91 -13.33 -26.30
N GLN A 78 -25.80 -12.97 -25.65
CA GLN A 78 -24.54 -13.74 -25.64
C GLN A 78 -24.37 -14.58 -24.37
N THR A 79 -25.39 -14.63 -23.50
CA THR A 79 -25.38 -15.44 -22.27
C THR A 79 -25.13 -16.91 -22.59
N GLY A 80 -24.13 -17.50 -21.92
CA GLY A 80 -23.81 -18.93 -22.08
C GLY A 80 -23.07 -19.29 -23.37
N GLY A 81 -22.82 -18.33 -24.27
CA GLY A 81 -21.98 -18.53 -25.45
C GLY A 81 -20.49 -18.41 -25.16
N SER A 82 -19.65 -18.73 -26.16
CA SER A 82 -18.18 -18.63 -26.08
C SER A 82 -17.71 -17.26 -25.61
N ALA A 83 -18.33 -16.18 -26.09
CA ALA A 83 -18.03 -14.80 -25.68
C ALA A 83 -18.23 -14.57 -24.16
N SER A 84 -19.24 -15.20 -23.56
CA SER A 84 -19.47 -15.12 -22.11
C SER A 84 -18.47 -15.95 -21.31
N ILE A 85 -18.05 -17.10 -21.83
CA ILE A 85 -17.06 -17.99 -21.18
C ILE A 85 -15.68 -17.31 -21.18
N ASP A 86 -15.27 -16.76 -22.33
CA ASP A 86 -13.98 -16.10 -22.47
C ASP A 86 -13.90 -14.84 -21.59
N ALA A 87 -14.97 -14.05 -21.53
CA ALA A 87 -15.02 -12.88 -20.66
C ALA A 87 -14.95 -13.23 -19.17
N ASN A 88 -15.62 -14.32 -18.74
CA ASN A 88 -15.49 -14.81 -17.36
C ASN A 88 -14.08 -15.32 -17.05
N ARG A 89 -13.42 -15.98 -18.02
CA ARG A 89 -12.03 -16.43 -17.86
C ARG A 89 -11.08 -15.25 -17.69
N GLN A 90 -11.23 -14.22 -18.53
CA GLN A 90 -10.45 -12.99 -18.44
C GLN A 90 -10.65 -12.32 -17.08
N LEU A 91 -11.89 -12.15 -16.64
CA LEU A 91 -12.20 -11.55 -15.34
C LEU A 91 -11.59 -12.34 -14.16
N GLY A 92 -11.53 -13.66 -14.26
CA GLY A 92 -10.83 -14.51 -13.28
C GLY A 92 -9.31 -14.28 -13.27
N GLN A 93 -8.68 -14.11 -14.44
CA GLN A 93 -7.25 -13.78 -14.55
C GLN A 93 -6.96 -12.39 -13.98
N ASP A 94 -7.77 -11.40 -14.34
CA ASP A 94 -7.64 -10.02 -13.85
C ASP A 94 -7.79 -9.97 -12.32
N PHE A 95 -8.72 -10.75 -11.76
CA PHE A 95 -8.88 -10.89 -10.31
C PHE A 95 -7.63 -11.48 -9.64
N GLN A 96 -7.04 -12.54 -10.20
CA GLN A 96 -5.81 -13.13 -9.66
C GLN A 96 -4.64 -12.13 -9.69
N GLN A 97 -4.51 -11.35 -10.76
CA GLN A 97 -3.53 -10.27 -10.84
C GLN A 97 -3.83 -9.17 -9.80
N GLY A 98 -5.11 -8.84 -9.59
CA GLY A 98 -5.56 -7.93 -8.54
C GLY A 98 -5.18 -8.39 -7.13
N VAL A 99 -5.24 -9.69 -6.84
CA VAL A 99 -4.81 -10.25 -5.54
C VAL A 99 -3.31 -10.02 -5.31
N LEU A 100 -2.49 -10.21 -6.34
CA LEU A 100 -1.05 -9.94 -6.26
C LEU A 100 -0.77 -8.43 -6.09
N ALA A 101 -1.53 -7.59 -6.78
CA ALA A 101 -1.42 -6.14 -6.63
C ALA A 101 -1.83 -5.68 -5.22
N ALA A 102 -2.91 -6.24 -4.66
CA ALA A 102 -3.34 -6.00 -3.29
C ALA A 102 -2.27 -6.38 -2.26
N ASP A 103 -1.57 -7.50 -2.46
CA ASP A 103 -0.47 -7.89 -1.58
C ASP A 103 0.72 -6.92 -1.67
N ARG A 104 1.09 -6.49 -2.88
CA ARG A 104 2.16 -5.48 -3.07
C ARG A 104 1.80 -4.13 -2.44
N LEU A 105 0.54 -3.73 -2.48
CA LEU A 105 0.06 -2.49 -1.84
C LEU A 105 0.14 -2.60 -0.32
N ALA A 106 -0.25 -3.73 0.26
CA ALA A 106 -0.10 -3.98 1.68
C ALA A 106 1.39 -3.95 2.12
N GLN A 107 2.28 -4.57 1.34
CA GLN A 107 3.72 -4.49 1.59
C GLN A 107 4.27 -3.06 1.48
N ARG A 108 3.80 -2.27 0.51
CA ARG A 108 4.16 -0.85 0.39
C ARG A 108 3.70 -0.04 1.60
N ALA A 109 2.48 -0.29 2.09
CA ALA A 109 1.97 0.37 3.30
C ALA A 109 2.83 0.06 4.53
N VAL A 110 3.25 -1.21 4.70
CA VAL A 110 4.20 -1.60 5.74
C VAL A 110 5.55 -0.91 5.56
N GLY A 111 6.05 -0.81 4.34
CA GLY A 111 7.27 -0.06 4.03
C GLY A 111 7.17 1.39 4.52
N GLY A 112 6.08 2.08 4.19
CA GLY A 112 5.84 3.45 4.65
C GLY A 112 5.73 3.58 6.17
N LEU A 113 5.12 2.60 6.86
CA LEU A 113 5.10 2.56 8.33
C LEU A 113 6.50 2.39 8.92
N ARG A 114 7.31 1.48 8.36
CA ARG A 114 8.70 1.27 8.78
C ARG A 114 9.57 2.50 8.53
N ASP A 115 9.37 3.19 7.41
CA ASP A 115 10.08 4.43 7.10
C ASP A 115 9.72 5.55 8.10
N ALA A 116 8.43 5.69 8.45
CA ALA A 116 7.97 6.65 9.46
C ALA A 116 8.54 6.34 10.86
N ASP A 117 8.63 5.05 11.20
CA ASP A 117 9.26 4.59 12.44
C ASP A 117 10.75 4.91 12.46
N GLU A 118 11.48 4.65 11.37
CA GLU A 118 12.91 4.94 11.30
C GLU A 118 13.18 6.45 11.37
N GLN A 119 12.38 7.27 10.69
CA GLN A 119 12.49 8.73 10.78
C GLN A 119 12.25 9.22 12.20
N SER A 120 11.24 8.66 12.87
CA SER A 120 10.95 8.96 14.27
C SER A 120 12.08 8.51 15.20
N ARG A 121 12.63 7.32 14.97
CA ARG A 121 13.79 6.79 15.70
C ARG A 121 14.98 7.74 15.61
N MET A 122 15.30 8.18 14.39
CA MET A 122 16.40 9.12 14.13
C MET A 122 16.20 10.47 14.83
N ASN A 123 14.98 11.00 14.84
CA ASN A 123 14.63 12.21 15.59
C ASN A 123 14.86 12.03 17.10
N MET A 124 14.44 10.89 17.65
CA MET A 124 14.63 10.58 19.07
C MET A 124 16.10 10.37 19.44
N ILE A 125 16.89 9.75 18.57
CA ILE A 125 18.35 9.61 18.75
C ILE A 125 19.02 10.99 18.72
N SER A 126 18.62 11.87 17.81
CA SER A 126 19.16 13.24 17.75
C SER A 126 18.86 14.03 19.03
N LEU A 127 17.63 13.91 19.55
CA LEU A 127 17.24 14.49 20.85
C LEU A 127 18.04 13.89 22.03
N ALA A 128 18.29 12.57 22.00
CA ALA A 128 19.12 11.91 23.00
C ALA A 128 20.54 12.48 23.00
N GLN A 129 21.13 12.65 21.80
CA GLN A 129 22.48 13.18 21.61
C GLN A 129 22.61 14.66 22.00
N SER A 130 21.56 15.46 21.81
CA SER A 130 21.54 16.86 22.26
C SER A 130 21.48 17.00 23.79
N GLY A 131 21.37 15.89 24.53
CA GLY A 131 21.31 15.87 25.99
C GLY A 131 19.92 16.20 26.54
N ALA A 132 18.86 16.05 25.73
CA ALA A 132 17.50 16.17 26.24
C ALA A 132 17.25 15.08 27.29
N ASP A 133 16.62 15.46 28.41
CA ASP A 133 16.31 14.50 29.47
C ASP A 133 15.27 13.50 28.95
N MET A 134 15.73 12.26 28.81
CA MET A 134 15.01 11.16 28.19
C MET A 134 14.48 10.17 29.24
N THR A 135 14.41 10.58 30.51
CA THR A 135 13.71 9.83 31.57
C THR A 135 12.26 9.49 31.18
N THR A 136 11.60 10.34 30.37
CA THR A 136 10.27 10.07 29.76
C THR A 136 10.34 9.62 28.30
N GLY A 137 11.54 9.38 27.77
CA GLY A 137 11.80 9.14 26.34
C GLY A 137 11.21 7.83 25.83
N GLY A 138 11.16 6.78 26.67
CA GLY A 138 10.46 5.54 26.34
C GLY A 138 8.96 5.74 26.10
N THR A 139 8.29 6.51 26.96
CA THR A 139 6.87 6.84 26.81
C THR A 139 6.61 7.68 25.57
N ARG A 140 7.46 8.69 25.30
CA ARG A 140 7.34 9.50 24.07
C ARG A 140 7.59 8.69 22.81
N ALA A 141 8.56 7.77 22.83
CA ALA A 141 8.83 6.86 21.72
C ALA A 141 7.63 5.95 21.44
N ALA A 142 7.03 5.37 22.49
CA ALA A 142 5.83 4.55 22.35
C ALA A 142 4.63 5.35 21.81
N GLN A 143 4.43 6.59 22.28
CA GLN A 143 3.39 7.49 21.76
C GLN A 143 3.60 7.80 20.27
N GLN A 144 4.84 8.02 19.85
CA GLN A 144 5.15 8.31 18.46
C GLN A 144 4.96 7.09 17.55
N LEU A 145 5.33 5.88 18.01
CA LEU A 145 5.03 4.62 17.30
C LEU A 145 3.52 4.41 17.12
N GLN A 146 2.73 4.71 18.17
CA GLN A 146 1.28 4.63 18.10
C GLN A 146 0.71 5.68 17.14
N ALA A 147 1.24 6.90 17.13
CA ALA A 147 0.84 7.94 16.19
C ALA A 147 1.19 7.56 14.74
N ASN A 148 2.38 6.99 14.50
CA ASN A 148 2.79 6.49 13.18
C ASN A 148 1.84 5.39 12.69
N LEU A 149 1.49 4.43 13.58
CA LEU A 149 0.54 3.35 13.26
C LEU A 149 -0.87 3.89 12.98
N ALA A 150 -1.35 4.85 13.78
CA ALA A 150 -2.63 5.51 13.55
C ALA A 150 -2.66 6.27 12.22
N GLY A 151 -1.57 6.97 11.89
CA GLY A 151 -1.40 7.65 10.60
C GLY A 151 -1.39 6.67 9.42
N ALA A 152 -0.68 5.54 9.55
CA ALA A 152 -0.67 4.51 8.53
C ALA A 152 -2.06 3.88 8.32
N ASN A 153 -2.81 3.64 9.40
CA ASN A 153 -4.20 3.19 9.32
C ASN A 153 -5.12 4.22 8.63
N ALA A 154 -4.92 5.51 8.87
CA ALA A 154 -5.67 6.58 8.20
C ALA A 154 -5.30 6.70 6.70
N ASN A 155 -4.03 6.47 6.36
CA ASN A 155 -3.60 6.46 4.96
C ASN A 155 -4.19 5.25 4.20
N LEU A 156 -4.28 4.08 4.83
CA LEU A 156 -4.97 2.91 4.24
C LEU A 156 -6.42 3.21 3.85
N THR A 157 -7.16 3.96 4.67
CA THR A 157 -8.55 4.29 4.37
C THR A 157 -8.68 5.40 3.33
N THR A 158 -7.68 6.27 3.21
CA THR A 158 -7.70 7.43 2.30
C THR A 158 -7.17 7.08 0.89
N ASP A 159 -6.03 6.39 0.79
CA ASP A 159 -5.38 6.05 -0.50
C ASP A 159 -6.14 4.97 -1.29
N ALA A 160 -6.92 4.14 -0.60
CA ALA A 160 -7.70 3.08 -1.21
C ALA A 160 -8.86 3.55 -2.08
N LEU A 161 -9.31 4.80 -1.92
CA LEU A 161 -10.43 5.33 -2.68
C LEU A 161 -9.99 5.93 -4.04
N GLY A 162 -8.73 6.31 -4.20
CA GLY A 162 -8.26 7.09 -5.35
C GLY A 162 -7.52 6.29 -6.42
N ASP A 163 -6.39 5.69 -6.08
CA ASP A 163 -5.35 5.37 -7.08
C ASP A 163 -5.39 3.92 -7.60
N VAL A 164 -5.82 2.97 -6.76
CA VAL A 164 -5.90 1.55 -7.13
C VAL A 164 -7.09 1.28 -8.05
N PHE A 165 -8.18 2.04 -7.89
CA PHE A 165 -9.43 1.83 -8.64
C PHE A 165 -9.60 2.75 -9.84
N GLY A 166 -8.81 3.83 -9.98
CA GLY A 166 -8.61 4.50 -11.25
C GLY A 166 -7.97 3.57 -12.30
N GLY A 167 -6.99 2.75 -11.88
CA GLY A 167 -6.33 1.77 -12.73
C GLY A 167 -7.22 0.59 -13.14
N LEU A 168 -8.02 0.05 -12.21
CA LEU A 168 -8.93 -1.07 -12.51
C LEU A 168 -10.16 -0.62 -13.34
N SER A 169 -10.69 0.59 -13.10
CA SER A 169 -11.65 1.22 -14.02
C SER A 169 -11.05 1.42 -15.41
N LYS A 170 -9.76 1.77 -15.53
CA LYS A 170 -9.07 1.87 -16.83
C LYS A 170 -8.91 0.52 -17.51
N VAL A 171 -8.62 -0.56 -16.79
CA VAL A 171 -8.58 -1.92 -17.34
C VAL A 171 -9.98 -2.37 -17.77
N TYR A 172 -11.00 -2.06 -16.98
CA TYR A 172 -12.40 -2.31 -17.32
C TYR A 172 -12.86 -1.49 -18.53
N GLU A 173 -12.53 -0.21 -18.62
CA GLU A 173 -12.77 0.65 -19.78
C GLU A 173 -12.00 0.18 -21.01
N THR A 174 -10.75 -0.24 -20.86
CA THR A 174 -9.93 -0.79 -21.94
C THR A 174 -10.48 -2.12 -22.42
N SER A 175 -10.98 -2.98 -21.52
CA SER A 175 -11.64 -4.26 -21.85
C SER A 175 -13.00 -4.04 -22.53
N ARG A 176 -13.77 -3.05 -22.06
CA ARG A 176 -15.02 -2.61 -22.70
C ARG A 176 -14.76 -2.02 -24.10
N ASN A 177 -13.72 -1.20 -24.25
CA ASN A 177 -13.32 -0.60 -25.52
C ASN A 177 -12.76 -1.63 -26.47
N THR A 178 -11.88 -2.54 -26.04
CA THR A 178 -11.36 -3.62 -26.90
C THR A 178 -12.44 -4.64 -27.28
N ALA A 179 -13.41 -4.93 -26.41
CA ALA A 179 -14.59 -5.72 -26.78
C ALA A 179 -15.51 -4.98 -27.76
N ALA A 180 -15.65 -3.65 -27.63
CA ALA A 180 -16.37 -2.81 -28.59
C ALA A 180 -15.64 -2.68 -29.93
N GLU A 181 -14.31 -2.55 -29.92
CA GLU A 181 -13.44 -2.52 -31.10
C GLU A 181 -13.45 -3.86 -31.85
N ARG A 182 -13.45 -4.99 -31.13
CA ARG A 182 -13.62 -6.32 -31.74
C ARG A 182 -14.99 -6.49 -32.40
N ARG A 183 -16.05 -5.87 -31.86
CA ARG A 183 -17.37 -5.81 -32.51
C ARG A 183 -17.36 -4.88 -33.72
N GLY A 184 -16.83 -3.66 -33.58
CA GLY A 184 -16.72 -2.68 -34.67
C GLY A 184 -15.92 -3.24 -35.85
N ASN A 185 -14.81 -3.92 -35.60
CA ASN A 185 -14.03 -4.59 -36.64
C ASN A 185 -14.81 -5.75 -37.27
N ARG A 186 -15.51 -6.59 -36.50
CA ARG A 186 -16.29 -7.71 -37.06
C ARG A 186 -17.50 -7.23 -37.88
N ASP A 187 -18.15 -6.16 -37.46
CA ASP A 187 -19.30 -5.57 -38.16
C ASP A 187 -18.84 -4.87 -39.46
N ILE A 188 -17.68 -4.19 -39.44
CA ILE A 188 -17.05 -3.64 -40.66
C ILE A 188 -16.62 -4.76 -41.63
N TYR A 189 -16.02 -5.84 -41.12
CA TYR A 189 -15.63 -6.99 -41.96
C TYR A 189 -16.86 -7.68 -42.58
N ASN A 190 -17.99 -7.79 -41.87
CA ASN A 190 -19.24 -8.31 -42.44
C ASN A 190 -19.88 -7.35 -43.46
N LEU A 191 -19.73 -6.03 -43.28
CA LEU A 191 -20.18 -5.02 -44.24
C LEU A 191 -19.34 -5.00 -45.52
N LEU A 192 -18.01 -5.19 -45.43
CA LEU A 192 -17.14 -5.30 -46.60
C LEU A 192 -17.22 -6.66 -47.30
N TYR A 193 -17.57 -7.73 -46.56
CA TYR A 193 -17.61 -9.11 -47.06
C TYR A 193 -19.03 -9.67 -47.10
N THR A 194 -20.02 -8.86 -47.49
CA THR A 194 -21.27 -9.40 -48.00
C THR A 194 -21.02 -9.80 -49.46
N PRO A 195 -20.91 -11.09 -49.82
CA PRO A 195 -20.86 -11.47 -51.22
C PRO A 195 -22.18 -11.03 -51.84
N GLY A 196 -22.10 -10.08 -52.78
CA GLY A 196 -23.24 -9.58 -53.52
C GLY A 196 -23.87 -10.70 -54.34
N PHE A 197 -24.81 -11.45 -53.75
CA PHE A 197 -25.84 -12.14 -54.51
C PHE A 197 -26.87 -11.10 -54.93
N GLY A 198 -26.46 -10.26 -55.88
CA GLY A 198 -27.28 -9.29 -56.58
C GLY A 198 -28.05 -9.99 -57.71
N GLN A 199 -29.27 -10.39 -57.38
CA GLN A 199 -30.35 -10.61 -58.33
C GLN A 199 -30.60 -9.33 -59.16
N GLY A 200 -30.66 -9.46 -60.48
CA GLY A 200 -31.40 -8.52 -61.34
C GLY A 200 -30.79 -8.24 -62.72
N GLY A 201 -31.45 -8.71 -63.79
CA GLY A 201 -31.23 -8.13 -65.13
C GLY A 201 -31.77 -8.92 -66.34
N ARG A 202 -33.09 -8.84 -66.55
CA ARG A 202 -33.86 -9.17 -67.78
C ARG A 202 -34.19 -10.63 -68.08
#